data_AF-A0A382LVV3-F1
#
_entry.id   AF-A0A382LVV3-F1
#
_cell.length_a   1.000
_cell.length_b   1.000
_cell.length_c   1.000
_cell.angle_alpha   90.00
_cell.angle_beta   90.00
_cell.angle_gamma   90.00
#
_symmetry.space_group_name_H-M   'P 1'
#
loop_
_entity.id
_entity.type
_entity.pdbx_description
1 polymer ?
#
loop_
_entity_poly.entity_id
_entity_poly.type
_entity_poly.pdbx_seq_one_letter_code
_entity_poly.pdbx_strand_id
1 'polypeptide(L)' 'MKNKITTLAASALLATTTSVSAGDVEVLHWWTSGGEAASVNYLKDKLSDAGVGWTDFAVAGGGGE' A
#
# COMPACT_ATOMS: atom_id res chain seq x y z
N MET A 1 23.45 -29.43 -28.07
CA MET A 1 22.10 -29.56 -27.47
C MET A 1 22.10 -29.33 -25.95
N LYS A 2 23.08 -29.87 -25.20
CA LYS A 2 23.19 -29.69 -23.73
C LYS A 2 23.17 -28.22 -23.28
N ASN A 3 23.89 -27.33 -23.95
CA ASN A 3 23.95 -25.90 -23.60
C ASN A 3 22.61 -25.16 -23.80
N LYS A 4 21.77 -25.58 -24.75
CA LYS A 4 20.45 -24.96 -24.99
C LYS A 4 19.47 -25.28 -23.84
N ILE A 5 19.54 -26.49 -23.30
CA ILE A 5 18.73 -26.91 -22.15
C ILE A 5 19.17 -26.17 -20.88
N THR A 6 20.49 -25.99 -20.69
CA THR A 6 21.03 -25.20 -19.57
C THR A 6 20.60 -23.73 -19.65
N THR A 7 20.64 -23.10 -20.83
CA THR A 7 20.17 -21.72 -21.02
C THR A 7 18.67 -21.58 -20.76
N LEU A 8 17.85 -22.55 -21.21
CA LEU A 8 16.40 -22.51 -21.02
C LEU A 8 15.99 -22.68 -19.55
N ALA A 9 16.70 -23.53 -18.80
CA ALA A 9 16.49 -23.71 -17.37
C ALA A 9 16.85 -22.45 -16.55
N ALA A 10 17.92 -21.74 -16.94
CA ALA A 10 18.31 -20.48 -16.27
C ALA A 10 17.27 -19.36 -16.47
N SER A 11 16.66 -19.26 -17.66
CA SER A 11 15.58 -18.29 -17.92
C SER A 11 14.29 -18.58 -17.16
N ALA A 12 13.98 -19.86 -16.87
CA ALA A 12 12.80 -20.22 -16.09
C ALA A 12 12.93 -19.83 -14.60
N LEU A 13 14.15 -19.85 -14.06
CA LEU A 13 14.42 -19.46 -12.67
C LEU A 13 14.33 -17.94 -12.45
N LEU A 14 14.58 -17.14 -13.48
CA LEU A 14 14.44 -15.67 -13.44
C LEU A 14 12.98 -15.21 -13.53
N ALA A 15 12.06 -16.08 -13.95
CA ALA A 15 10.64 -15.77 -14.09
C ALA A 15 9.85 -15.86 -12.76
N THR A 16 10.46 -16.34 -11.67
CA THR A 16 9.78 -16.54 -10.38
C THR A 16 9.87 -15.32 -9.46
N THR A 17 9.90 -14.11 -10.00
CA THR A 17 9.86 -12.89 -9.17
C THR A 17 8.55 -12.86 -8.40
N THR A 18 8.61 -13.02 -7.08
CA THR A 18 7.47 -12.82 -6.18
C THR A 18 7.12 -11.35 -6.18
N SER A 19 5.91 -11.00 -6.64
CA SER A 19 5.36 -9.66 -6.49
C SER A 19 5.14 -9.38 -5.00
N VAL A 20 5.94 -8.50 -4.42
CA VAL A 20 5.63 -7.88 -3.12
C VAL A 20 4.54 -6.85 -3.37
N SER A 21 3.35 -7.09 -2.80
CA SER A 21 2.31 -6.07 -2.70
C SER A 21 2.63 -5.18 -1.51
N ALA A 22 2.45 -3.87 -1.67
CA ALA A 22 2.38 -2.98 -0.52
C ALA A 22 1.14 -3.34 0.32
N GLY A 23 1.26 -3.18 1.64
CA GLY A 23 0.22 -3.55 2.59
C GLY A 23 -0.89 -2.50 2.68
N ASP A 24 -2.03 -2.88 3.24
CA ASP A 24 -3.14 -1.98 3.55
C ASP A 24 -3.09 -1.55 5.02
N VAL A 25 -3.54 -0.33 5.31
CA VAL A 25 -3.73 0.16 6.68
C VAL A 25 -5.21 0.41 6.96
N GLU A 26 -5.68 -0.08 8.12
CA GLU A 26 -7.00 0.22 8.66
C GLU A 26 -6.85 1.29 9.74
N VAL A 27 -7.49 2.45 9.55
CA VAL A 27 -7.26 3.60 10.43
C VAL A 27 -8.57 4.10 11.01
N LEU A 28 -8.69 3.95 12.33
CA LEU A 28 -9.74 4.57 13.14
C LEU A 28 -9.23 5.88 13.70
N HIS A 29 -9.99 6.97 13.48
CA HIS A 29 -9.61 8.30 13.95
C HIS A 29 -10.81 9.23 14.17
N TRP A 30 -10.57 10.37 14.82
CA TRP A 30 -11.55 11.44 15.06
C TRP A 30 -11.21 12.76 14.34
N TRP A 31 -10.33 12.70 13.33
CA TRP A 31 -9.96 13.81 12.46
C TRP A 31 -11.08 14.20 11.49
N THR A 32 -12.11 14.88 12.00
CA THR A 32 -13.32 15.19 11.22
C THR A 32 -13.53 16.67 10.94
N SER A 33 -12.76 17.58 11.57
CA SER A 33 -12.83 19.00 11.22
C SER A 33 -12.22 19.25 9.83
N GLY A 34 -12.49 20.42 9.23
CA GLY A 34 -12.03 20.73 7.87
C GLY A 34 -10.50 20.70 7.69
N GLY A 35 -9.74 21.20 8.68
CA GLY A 35 -8.26 21.18 8.64
C GLY A 35 -7.67 19.79 8.92
N GLU A 36 -8.32 19.02 9.78
CA GLU A 36 -7.95 17.64 10.05
C GLU A 36 -8.20 16.75 8.83
N ALA A 37 -9.35 16.89 8.17
CA ALA A 37 -9.68 16.18 6.95
C ALA A 37 -8.66 16.47 5.82
N ALA A 38 -8.19 17.72 5.70
CA ALA A 38 -7.13 18.07 4.76
C ALA A 38 -5.81 17.33 5.09
N SER A 39 -5.49 17.16 6.37
CA SER A 39 -4.30 16.45 6.82
C SER A 39 -4.40 14.94 6.56
N VAL A 40 -5.58 14.34 6.80
CA VAL A 40 -5.84 12.93 6.48
C VAL A 40 -5.70 12.67 4.98
N ASN A 41 -6.27 13.53 4.15
CA ASN A 41 -6.15 13.39 2.70
C ASN A 41 -4.69 13.49 2.23
N TYR A 42 -3.91 14.43 2.78
CA TYR A 42 -2.49 14.50 2.49
C TYR A 42 -1.75 13.19 2.84
N LEU A 43 -2.04 12.60 4.01
CA LEU A 43 -1.43 11.33 4.40
C LEU A 43 -1.86 10.18 3.48
N LYS A 44 -3.15 10.10 3.12
CA LYS A 44 -3.68 9.10 2.19
C LYS A 44 -3.00 9.16 0.84
N ASP A 45 -2.78 10.37 0.31
CA ASP A 45 -2.04 10.56 -0.95
C ASP A 45 -0.61 10.03 -0.83
N LYS A 46 0.09 10.33 0.28
CA LYS A 46 1.46 9.83 0.50
C LYS A 46 1.55 8.32 0.65
N LEU A 47 0.54 7.70 1.24
CA LEU A 47 0.48 6.24 1.34
C LEU A 47 0.16 5.61 -0.01
N SER A 48 -0.75 6.20 -0.77
CA SER A 48 -1.06 5.76 -2.13
C SER A 48 0.14 5.87 -3.06
N ASP A 49 0.92 6.97 -2.98
CA ASP A 49 2.19 7.13 -3.71
C ASP A 49 3.21 6.03 -3.35
N ALA A 50 3.17 5.52 -2.12
CA ALA A 50 4.00 4.42 -1.65
C ALA A 50 3.41 3.02 -1.94
N GLY A 51 2.25 2.96 -2.61
CA GLY A 51 1.51 1.74 -2.92
C GLY A 51 0.68 1.17 -1.76
N VAL A 52 0.65 1.85 -0.61
CA VAL A 52 -0.07 1.41 0.60
C VAL A 52 -1.55 1.76 0.49
N GLY A 53 -2.43 0.77 0.63
CA GLY A 53 -3.88 0.99 0.64
C GLY A 53 -4.38 1.53 1.98
N TRP A 54 -5.55 2.16 1.98
CA TRP A 54 -6.14 2.80 3.16
C TRP A 54 -7.62 2.45 3.31
N THR A 55 -7.97 1.91 4.48
CA THR A 55 -9.34 1.68 4.92
C THR A 55 -9.66 2.63 6.07
N ASP A 56 -10.66 3.47 5.86
CA ASP A 56 -10.98 4.60 6.74
C ASP A 56 -12.12 4.30 7.70
N PHE A 57 -11.93 4.61 8.98
CA PHE A 57 -12.95 4.54 10.02
C PHE A 57 -12.99 5.87 10.80
N ALA A 58 -13.43 6.93 10.13
CA ALA A 58 -13.65 8.22 10.76
C ALA A 58 -14.87 8.20 11.71
N VAL A 59 -14.64 8.54 12.97
CA VAL A 59 -15.70 8.70 13.99
C VAL A 59 -15.92 10.19 14.24
N ALA A 60 -17.13 10.67 13.96
CA ALA A 60 -17.52 12.04 14.30
C ALA A 60 -17.60 12.22 15.82
N GLY A 61 -16.98 13.29 16.35
CA GLY A 61 -17.16 13.72 17.74
C GLY A 61 -16.16 13.18 18.79
N GLY A 62 -15.00 12.65 18.40
CA GLY A 62 -14.04 12.06 19.36
C GLY A 62 -12.89 12.96 19.83
N GLY A 63 -12.74 14.16 19.27
CA GLY A 63 -11.49 14.95 19.31
C GLY A 63 -11.45 16.16 20.23
N GLY A 64 -12.44 16.40 21.08
CA GLY A 64 -12.43 17.55 22.01
C GLY A 64 -13.79 18.15 22.34
N GLU A 65 -14.74 17.30 22.75
CA GLU A 65 -15.84 17.71 23.62
C GLU A 65 -15.49 17.43 25.09
#